data_AF-A0A7S6W3Q1-F1
#
_entry.id   AF-A0A7S6W3Q1-F1
#
_cell.length_a   1.000
_cell.length_b   1.000
_cell.length_c   1.000
_cell.angle_alpha   90.00
_cell.angle_beta   90.00
_cell.angle_gamma   90.00
#
_symmetry.space_group_name_H-M   'P 1'
#
loop_
_entity.id
_entity.type
_entity.pdbx_description
1 polymer ?
#
loop_
_entity_poly.entity_id
_entity_poly.type
_entity_poly.pdbx_seq_one_letter_code
_entity_poly.pdbx_strand_id
1 'polypeptide(L)'
;MNSNNTDSSHLSDEEFLEHLRKNESETKQNSQMEREKRLKIYRLMVFTYVAAAGLGGVFYILYLTIGSEQMDGIFKLNEDVLFALNMSVNAFIYALPAFLVACLGSLTKMLLSQNNLKDYEYAKLLIGSGLLGVLTFLGLKSGIILDLIVDHSSSVKFDEIDKKKFFYKMIVLCFLTGMFSTTLFLTIEEKVNNLANKIKHS
;
A
#
# COMPACT_ATOMS: atom_id res chain seq x y z
N MET A 1 -13.23 -28.43 59.76
CA MET A 1 -12.32 -28.14 58.63
C MET A 1 -12.82 -28.94 57.44
N ASN A 2 -13.77 -28.36 56.69
CA ASN A 2 -13.57 -27.53 55.49
C ASN A 2 -13.55 -28.38 54.20
N SER A 3 -14.76 -28.60 53.67
CA SER A 3 -15.20 -28.51 52.27
C SER A 3 -14.20 -28.76 51.13
N ASN A 4 -14.44 -29.84 50.37
CA ASN A 4 -14.55 -29.92 48.89
C ASN A 4 -14.33 -31.39 48.49
N ASN A 5 -15.33 -32.27 48.52
CA ASN A 5 -16.33 -32.46 47.48
C ASN A 5 -16.06 -31.72 46.16
N THR A 6 -15.60 -32.47 45.15
CA THR A 6 -16.34 -32.52 43.89
C THR A 6 -16.03 -33.86 43.20
N ASP A 7 -17.06 -34.68 43.15
CA ASP A 7 -17.14 -35.99 42.54
C ASP A 7 -16.59 -36.01 41.12
N SER A 8 -15.55 -36.82 40.91
CA SER A 8 -15.02 -37.18 39.61
C SER A 8 -15.68 -38.44 39.05
N SER A 9 -17.01 -38.57 39.20
CA SER A 9 -17.72 -39.77 38.73
C SER A 9 -19.22 -39.50 38.57
N HIS A 10 -19.59 -38.83 37.48
CA HIS A 10 -20.85 -39.02 36.73
C HIS A 10 -20.93 -37.97 35.62
N LEU A 11 -20.02 -38.04 34.64
CA LEU A 11 -20.36 -37.57 33.30
C LEU A 11 -21.18 -38.72 32.69
N SER A 12 -22.37 -38.46 32.16
CA SER A 12 -23.09 -39.52 31.45
C SER A 12 -22.24 -39.96 30.24
N ASP A 13 -22.28 -41.24 29.90
CA ASP A 13 -21.55 -41.76 28.73
C ASP A 13 -21.90 -40.99 27.45
N GLU A 14 -23.10 -40.38 27.41
CA GLU A 14 -23.57 -39.49 26.36
C GLU A 14 -22.77 -38.17 26.27
N GLU A 15 -22.53 -37.48 27.39
CA GLU A 15 -21.76 -36.22 27.40
C GLU A 15 -20.29 -36.46 27.01
N PHE A 16 -19.70 -37.58 27.43
CA PHE A 16 -18.34 -37.93 27.06
C PHE A 16 -18.20 -38.24 25.55
N LEU A 17 -19.17 -38.95 24.98
CA LEU A 17 -19.23 -39.23 23.54
C LEU A 17 -19.48 -37.96 22.72
N GLU A 18 -20.29 -37.03 23.20
CA GLU A 18 -20.53 -35.75 22.53
C GLU A 18 -19.27 -34.87 22.51
N HIS A 19 -18.51 -34.81 23.61
CA HIS A 19 -17.23 -34.13 23.68
C HIS A 19 -16.18 -34.73 22.73
N LEU A 20 -16.10 -36.06 22.64
CA LEU A 20 -15.21 -36.73 21.67
C LEU A 20 -15.60 -36.41 20.23
N ARG A 21 -16.89 -36.45 19.90
CA ARG A 21 -17.39 -36.14 18.55
C ARG A 21 -17.14 -34.69 18.17
N LYS A 22 -17.31 -33.76 19.11
CA LYS A 22 -17.01 -32.33 18.93
C LYS A 22 -15.52 -32.09 18.68
N ASN A 23 -14.64 -32.67 19.50
CA ASN A 23 -13.19 -32.56 19.30
C ASN A 23 -12.73 -33.18 17.97
N GLU A 24 -13.32 -34.30 17.56
CA GLU A 24 -13.01 -34.92 16.27
C GLU A 24 -13.48 -34.04 15.09
N SER A 25 -14.63 -33.37 15.23
CA SER A 25 -15.15 -32.44 14.24
C SER A 25 -14.31 -31.17 14.12
N GLU A 26 -13.88 -30.59 15.25
CA GLU A 26 -12.99 -29.41 15.29
C GLU A 26 -11.60 -29.76 14.73
N THR A 27 -11.09 -30.95 15.03
CA THR A 27 -9.82 -31.44 14.47
C THR A 27 -9.91 -31.62 12.97
N LYS A 28 -10.99 -32.22 12.45
CA LYS A 28 -11.21 -32.36 11.00
C LYS A 28 -11.39 -31.00 10.31
N GLN A 29 -12.09 -30.07 10.94
CA GLN A 29 -12.32 -28.72 10.41
C GLN A 29 -11.05 -27.88 10.38
N ASN A 30 -10.23 -27.90 11.45
CA ASN A 30 -8.92 -27.26 11.47
C ASN A 30 -7.98 -27.89 10.42
N SER A 31 -8.00 -29.22 10.28
CA SER A 31 -7.21 -29.93 9.26
C SER A 31 -7.58 -29.50 7.83
N GLN A 32 -8.88 -29.31 7.55
CA GLN A 32 -9.36 -28.83 6.26
C GLN A 32 -8.98 -27.37 6.03
N MET A 33 -9.13 -26.51 7.04
CA MET A 33 -8.78 -25.09 6.95
C MET A 33 -7.27 -24.88 6.73
N GLU A 34 -6.42 -25.68 7.36
CA GLU A 34 -4.98 -25.65 7.10
C GLU A 34 -4.62 -26.11 5.70
N ARG A 35 -5.30 -27.14 5.17
CA ARG A 35 -5.10 -27.60 3.78
C ARG A 35 -5.47 -26.52 2.77
N GLU A 36 -6.58 -25.82 2.96
CA GLU A 36 -6.98 -24.71 2.07
C GLU A 36 -6.00 -23.54 2.12
N LYS A 37 -5.52 -23.17 3.31
CA LYS A 37 -4.50 -22.12 3.48
C LYS A 37 -3.19 -22.50 2.79
N ARG A 38 -2.74 -23.75 2.94
CA ARG A 38 -1.53 -24.27 2.27
C ARG A 38 -1.66 -24.29 0.76
N LEU A 39 -2.82 -24.68 0.22
CA LEU A 39 -3.10 -24.65 -1.21
C LEU A 39 -3.12 -23.23 -1.78
N LYS A 40 -3.71 -22.27 -1.05
CA LYS A 40 -3.69 -20.84 -1.44
C LYS A 40 -2.27 -20.27 -1.44
N ILE A 41 -1.47 -20.57 -0.42
CA ILE A 41 -0.06 -20.12 -0.33
C ILE A 41 0.77 -20.75 -1.45
N TYR A 42 0.61 -22.05 -1.71
CA TYR A 42 1.31 -22.75 -2.78
C TYR A 42 0.96 -22.17 -4.15
N ARG A 43 -0.33 -21.90 -4.40
CA ARG A 43 -0.79 -21.25 -5.63
C ARG A 43 -0.18 -19.87 -5.80
N LEU A 44 -0.08 -19.09 -4.73
CA LEU A 44 0.51 -17.75 -4.75
C LEU A 44 2.02 -17.81 -5.02
N MET A 45 2.75 -18.73 -4.38
CA MET A 45 4.18 -18.96 -4.65
C MET A 45 4.43 -19.37 -6.10
N VAL A 46 3.65 -20.30 -6.65
CA VAL A 46 3.79 -20.73 -8.05
C VAL A 46 3.51 -19.56 -9.00
N PHE A 47 2.49 -18.75 -8.73
CA PHE A 47 2.19 -17.58 -9.54
C PHE A 47 3.34 -16.55 -9.50
N THR A 48 3.89 -16.26 -8.32
CA THR A 48 5.05 -15.36 -8.17
C THR A 48 6.29 -15.92 -8.88
N TYR A 49 6.53 -17.23 -8.80
CA TYR A 49 7.66 -17.87 -9.47
C TYR A 49 7.53 -17.82 -11.00
N VAL A 50 6.34 -18.10 -11.54
CA VAL A 50 6.07 -17.99 -12.98
C VAL A 50 6.20 -16.55 -13.45
N ALA A 51 5.72 -15.57 -12.68
CA ALA A 51 5.89 -14.16 -12.99
C ALA A 51 7.36 -13.73 -13.00
N ALA A 52 8.16 -14.18 -12.02
CA ALA A 52 9.59 -13.91 -11.95
C ALA A 52 10.36 -14.56 -13.10
N ALA A 53 10.03 -15.81 -13.44
CA ALA A 53 10.60 -16.51 -14.59
C ALA A 53 10.24 -15.83 -15.92
N GLY A 54 9.01 -15.33 -16.05
CA GLY A 54 8.57 -14.54 -17.21
C GLY A 54 9.37 -13.25 -17.35
N LEU A 55 9.55 -12.50 -16.25
CA LEU A 55 10.39 -11.29 -16.23
C LEU A 55 11.86 -11.60 -16.58
N GLY A 56 12.42 -12.67 -16.02
CA GLY A 56 13.76 -13.15 -16.35
C GLY A 56 13.90 -13.54 -17.82
N GLY A 57 12.88 -14.21 -18.38
CA GLY A 57 12.82 -14.55 -19.80
C GLY A 57 12.78 -13.33 -20.71
N VAL A 58 12.01 -12.30 -20.34
CA VAL A 58 11.99 -11.02 -21.07
C VAL A 58 13.37 -10.36 -21.04
N PHE A 59 14.03 -10.31 -19.88
CA PHE A 59 15.40 -9.81 -19.76
C PHE A 59 16.41 -10.61 -20.60
N TYR A 60 16.26 -11.94 -20.63
CA TYR A 60 17.13 -12.82 -21.41
C TYR A 60 16.92 -12.64 -22.93
N ILE A 61 15.67 -12.50 -23.38
CA ILE A 61 15.35 -12.18 -24.78
C ILE A 61 15.89 -10.80 -25.15
N LEU A 62 15.78 -9.82 -24.26
CA LEU A 62 16.34 -8.48 -24.47
C LEU A 62 17.87 -8.54 -24.62
N TYR A 63 18.54 -9.30 -23.74
CA TYR A 63 19.98 -9.55 -23.79
C TYR A 63 20.41 -10.19 -25.12
N LEU A 64 19.65 -11.17 -25.60
CA LEU A 64 19.94 -11.90 -26.84
C LEU A 64 19.65 -11.07 -28.11
N THR A 65 18.63 -10.21 -28.06
CA THR A 65 18.23 -9.33 -29.19
C THR A 65 19.22 -8.17 -29.40
N ILE A 66 19.83 -7.67 -28.32
CA ILE A 66 20.73 -6.53 -28.36
C ILE A 66 22.16 -6.91 -28.79
N GLY A 67 22.57 -8.17 -28.57
CA GLY A 67 23.88 -8.67 -28.96
C GLY A 67 25.02 -8.21 -28.02
N SER A 68 26.05 -9.05 -27.87
CA SER A 68 27.15 -8.85 -26.91
C SER A 68 27.98 -7.60 -27.16
N GLU A 69 28.05 -7.11 -28.41
CA GLU A 69 28.84 -5.94 -28.77
C GLU A 69 28.17 -4.60 -28.40
N GLN A 70 26.83 -4.53 -28.42
CA GLN A 70 26.09 -3.37 -27.92
C GLN A 70 25.94 -3.40 -26.39
N MET A 71 26.00 -4.59 -25.79
CA MET A 71 26.00 -4.76 -24.33
C MET A 71 27.19 -4.08 -23.64
N ASP A 72 28.39 -4.09 -24.23
CA ASP A 72 29.55 -3.38 -23.64
C ASP A 72 29.37 -1.83 -23.69
N GLY A 73 28.62 -1.34 -24.69
CA GLY A 73 28.21 0.07 -24.81
C GLY A 73 27.01 0.47 -23.93
N ILE A 74 26.15 -0.49 -23.54
CA ILE A 74 25.03 -0.28 -22.61
C ILE A 74 25.51 -0.37 -21.15
N PHE A 75 26.51 -1.21 -20.86
CA PHE A 75 27.15 -1.31 -19.54
C PHE A 75 28.21 -0.23 -19.29
N LYS A 76 28.84 0.33 -20.34
CA LYS A 76 29.43 1.67 -20.26
C LYS A 76 28.30 2.70 -20.24
N LEU A 77 27.69 2.85 -19.06
CA LEU A 77 26.71 3.91 -18.81
C LEU A 77 27.32 5.24 -19.28
N ASN A 78 26.71 5.85 -20.30
CA ASN A 78 26.99 7.23 -20.66
C ASN A 78 26.83 8.08 -19.38
N GLU A 79 27.72 9.05 -19.16
CA GLU A 79 27.70 9.88 -17.94
C GLU A 79 26.32 10.54 -17.74
N ASP A 80 25.62 10.87 -18.82
CA ASP A 80 24.25 11.39 -18.79
C ASP A 80 23.23 10.39 -18.20
N VAL A 81 23.36 9.11 -18.53
CA VAL A 81 22.49 8.04 -18.01
C VAL A 81 22.81 7.79 -16.53
N LEU A 82 24.10 7.82 -16.17
CA LEU A 82 24.53 7.69 -14.78
C LEU A 82 24.05 8.87 -13.93
N PHE A 83 24.10 10.08 -14.48
CA PHE A 83 23.58 11.29 -13.86
C PHE A 83 22.06 11.21 -13.67
N ALA A 84 21.32 10.87 -14.72
CA ALA A 84 19.86 10.72 -14.66
C ALA A 84 19.44 9.62 -13.67
N LEU A 85 20.15 8.49 -13.66
CA LEU A 85 19.90 7.38 -12.74
C LEU A 85 20.16 7.80 -11.29
N ASN A 86 21.29 8.45 -11.02
CA ASN A 86 21.63 8.94 -9.69
C ASN A 86 20.61 9.99 -9.20
N MET A 87 20.20 10.91 -10.07
CA MET A 87 19.18 11.91 -9.76
C MET A 87 17.83 11.26 -9.46
N SER A 88 17.43 10.24 -10.23
CA SER A 88 16.18 9.50 -10.01
C SER A 88 16.19 8.71 -8.70
N VAL A 89 17.28 8.00 -8.39
CA VAL A 89 17.45 7.28 -7.12
C VAL A 89 17.41 8.24 -5.95
N ASN A 90 18.11 9.38 -6.04
CA ASN A 90 18.09 10.39 -5.01
C ASN A 90 16.68 10.98 -4.81
N ALA A 91 15.96 11.27 -5.90
CA ALA A 91 14.57 11.72 -5.85
C ALA A 91 13.64 10.67 -5.20
N PHE A 92 13.84 9.40 -5.52
CA PHE A 92 13.09 8.28 -4.92
C PHE A 92 13.33 8.17 -3.42
N ILE A 93 14.59 8.28 -2.97
CA ILE A 93 14.95 8.27 -1.54
C ILE A 93 14.26 9.44 -0.80
N TYR A 94 14.23 10.63 -1.41
CA TYR A 94 13.53 11.78 -0.81
C TYR A 94 11.99 11.67 -0.85
N ALA A 95 11.42 10.95 -1.82
CA ALA A 95 9.98 10.74 -1.95
C ALA A 95 9.43 9.77 -0.89
N LEU A 96 10.25 8.80 -0.46
CA LEU A 96 9.88 7.76 0.51
C LEU A 96 9.31 8.32 1.83
N PRO A 97 9.96 9.27 2.53
CA PRO A 97 9.38 9.85 3.75
C PRO A 97 8.10 10.64 3.47
N ALA A 98 8.00 11.35 2.34
CA ALA A 98 6.78 12.06 1.96
C ALA A 98 5.60 11.10 1.72
N PHE A 99 5.87 9.96 1.06
CA PHE A 99 4.91 8.88 0.85
C PHE A 99 4.39 8.34 2.18
N LEU A 100 5.29 8.01 3.11
CA LEU A 100 4.92 7.46 4.42
C LEU A 100 4.06 8.43 5.23
N VAL A 101 4.43 9.72 5.25
CA VAL A 101 3.68 10.76 5.96
C VAL A 101 2.29 10.96 5.36
N ALA A 102 2.16 10.94 4.03
CA ALA A 102 0.86 11.03 3.37
C ALA A 102 -0.01 9.80 3.64
N CYS A 103 0.57 8.59 3.63
CA CYS A 103 -0.12 7.37 4.04
C CYS A 103 -0.59 7.42 5.50
N LEU A 104 0.22 7.98 6.42
CA LEU A 104 -0.17 8.22 7.81
C LEU A 104 -1.36 9.18 7.93
N GLY A 105 -1.36 10.27 7.15
CA GLY A 105 -2.49 11.19 7.06
C GLY A 105 -3.76 10.50 6.57
N SER A 106 -3.64 9.72 5.50
CA SER A 106 -4.75 8.92 4.96
C SER A 106 -5.30 7.92 5.98
N LEU A 107 -4.42 7.16 6.64
CA LEU A 107 -4.80 6.20 7.66
C LEU A 107 -5.54 6.88 8.82
N THR A 108 -5.07 8.05 9.25
CA THR A 108 -5.73 8.83 10.30
C THR A 108 -7.13 9.25 9.90
N LYS A 109 -7.32 9.76 8.68
CA LYS A 109 -8.65 10.15 8.18
C LYS A 109 -9.57 8.94 8.03
N MET A 110 -9.01 7.81 7.62
CA MET A 110 -9.73 6.56 7.44
C MET A 110 -10.20 5.98 8.78
N LEU A 111 -9.35 6.00 9.82
CA LEU A 111 -9.75 5.63 11.19
C LEU A 111 -10.86 6.54 11.74
N LEU A 112 -10.89 7.80 11.32
CA LEU A 112 -11.93 8.75 11.68
C LEU A 112 -13.22 8.57 10.86
N SER A 113 -13.15 7.90 9.71
CA SER A 113 -14.28 7.68 8.82
C SER A 113 -14.96 6.36 9.21
N GLN A 114 -16.26 6.38 9.48
CA GLN A 114 -17.04 5.18 9.82
C GLN A 114 -17.37 4.31 8.58
N ASN A 115 -16.66 4.46 7.45
CA ASN A 115 -16.92 3.66 6.26
C ASN A 115 -16.28 2.28 6.36
N ASN A 116 -17.12 1.24 6.30
CA ASN A 116 -16.73 -0.15 6.07
C ASN A 116 -16.40 -0.33 4.58
N LEU A 117 -15.18 0.01 4.18
CA LEU A 117 -14.66 -0.35 2.86
C LEU A 117 -14.16 -1.79 2.90
N LYS A 118 -13.98 -2.41 1.73
CA LYS A 118 -13.35 -3.74 1.65
C LYS A 118 -11.83 -3.61 1.68
N ASP A 119 -11.13 -4.65 2.13
CA ASP A 119 -9.66 -4.70 2.27
C ASP A 119 -8.88 -4.22 1.03
N TYR A 120 -9.41 -4.47 -0.18
CA TYR A 120 -8.78 -4.03 -1.43
C TYR A 120 -8.95 -2.54 -1.73
N GLU A 121 -10.08 -1.94 -1.35
CA GLU A 121 -10.34 -0.50 -1.47
C GLU A 121 -9.43 0.27 -0.52
N TYR A 122 -9.21 -0.26 0.69
CA TYR A 122 -8.29 0.31 1.68
C TYR A 122 -6.86 0.39 1.16
N ALA A 123 -6.33 -0.70 0.60
CA ALA A 123 -4.98 -0.70 0.04
C ALA A 123 -4.85 0.29 -1.13
N LYS A 124 -5.86 0.36 -2.00
CA LYS A 124 -5.89 1.30 -3.14
C LYS A 124 -5.94 2.75 -2.70
N LEU A 125 -6.74 3.08 -1.68
CA LEU A 125 -6.79 4.42 -1.09
C LEU A 125 -5.45 4.82 -0.48
N LEU A 126 -4.84 3.94 0.30
CA LEU A 126 -3.59 4.21 0.98
C LEU A 126 -2.47 4.50 -0.04
N ILE A 127 -2.32 3.63 -1.04
CA ILE A 127 -1.32 3.78 -2.11
C ILE A 127 -1.59 5.04 -2.94
N GLY A 128 -2.85 5.31 -3.29
CA GLY A 128 -3.24 6.50 -4.04
C GLY A 128 -2.94 7.80 -3.27
N SER A 129 -3.22 7.83 -1.97
CA SER A 129 -2.93 8.97 -1.10
C SER A 129 -1.43 9.22 -0.95
N GLY A 130 -0.64 8.15 -0.82
CA GLY A 130 0.82 8.23 -0.73
C GLY A 130 1.45 8.78 -2.01
N LEU A 131 0.98 8.32 -3.17
CA LEU A 131 1.43 8.83 -4.48
C LEU A 131 1.08 10.32 -4.66
N LEU A 132 -0.11 10.75 -4.25
CA LEU A 132 -0.50 12.16 -4.27
C LEU A 132 0.34 13.02 -3.30
N GLY A 133 0.73 12.46 -2.17
CA GLY A 133 1.69 13.07 -1.25
C GLY A 133 3.07 13.26 -1.89
N VAL A 134 3.59 12.23 -2.56
CA VAL A 134 4.85 12.30 -3.31
C VAL A 134 4.78 13.33 -4.43
N LEU A 135 3.69 13.36 -5.19
CA LEU A 135 3.48 14.34 -6.25
C LEU A 135 3.46 15.77 -5.71
N THR A 136 2.81 15.98 -4.57
CA THR A 136 2.80 17.27 -3.87
C THR A 136 4.20 17.68 -3.44
N PHE A 137 4.93 16.75 -2.82
CA PHE A 137 6.31 16.99 -2.36
C PHE A 137 7.25 17.33 -3.52
N LEU A 138 7.20 16.55 -4.61
CA LEU A 138 7.99 16.80 -5.82
C LEU A 138 7.56 18.10 -6.49
N GLY A 139 6.27 18.38 -6.60
CA GLY A 139 5.73 19.59 -7.23
C GLY A 139 6.14 20.88 -6.50
N LEU A 140 6.22 20.82 -5.17
CA LEU A 140 6.70 21.94 -4.35
C LEU A 140 8.21 22.08 -4.37
N LYS A 141 8.94 20.96 -4.35
CA LYS A 141 10.42 20.98 -4.40
C LYS A 141 10.92 21.40 -5.78
N SER A 142 10.19 21.06 -6.83
CA SER A 142 10.50 21.43 -8.22
C SER A 142 10.14 22.87 -8.55
N GLY A 143 9.48 23.61 -7.64
CA GLY A 143 9.03 24.98 -7.90
C GLY A 143 7.88 25.09 -8.91
N ILE A 144 7.50 24.02 -9.63
CA ILE A 144 6.50 24.04 -10.72
C ILE A 144 5.14 24.58 -10.25
N ILE A 145 4.67 24.16 -9.07
CA ILE A 145 3.38 24.62 -8.53
C ILE A 145 3.44 26.10 -8.12
N LEU A 146 4.61 26.54 -7.66
CA LEU A 146 4.85 27.95 -7.32
C LEU A 146 5.02 28.79 -8.58
N ASP A 147 5.74 28.34 -9.60
CA ASP A 147 5.89 29.06 -10.88
C ASP A 147 4.54 29.27 -11.58
N LEU A 148 3.65 28.28 -11.51
CA LEU A 148 2.27 28.40 -12.03
C LEU A 148 1.38 29.37 -11.22
N ILE A 149 1.70 29.62 -9.94
CA ILE A 149 0.93 30.48 -9.03
C ILE A 149 1.56 31.88 -8.88
N VAL A 150 2.88 31.99 -9.06
CA VAL A 150 3.68 33.22 -8.91
C VAL A 150 3.48 34.17 -10.08
N ASP A 151 2.94 33.72 -11.21
CA ASP A 151 2.46 34.61 -12.27
C ASP A 151 1.28 35.50 -11.82
N HIS A 152 0.79 35.35 -10.58
CA HIS A 152 -0.24 36.22 -9.99
C HIS A 152 0.08 36.83 -8.61
N SER A 153 1.24 36.57 -8.00
CA SER A 153 1.62 37.31 -6.80
C SER A 153 3.12 37.41 -6.60
N SER A 154 3.55 38.67 -6.50
CA SER A 154 4.85 39.20 -6.14
C SER A 154 5.78 38.24 -5.40
N SER A 155 6.84 37.84 -6.12
CA SER A 155 8.20 37.54 -5.65
C SER A 155 8.39 37.36 -4.13
N VAL A 156 8.09 36.17 -3.60
CA VAL A 156 8.73 35.72 -2.35
C VAL A 156 9.90 34.85 -2.77
N LYS A 157 11.08 35.46 -2.89
CA LYS A 157 12.34 34.73 -3.11
C LYS A 157 12.60 33.86 -1.88
N PHE A 158 12.57 32.54 -2.09
CA PHE A 158 12.69 31.51 -1.05
C PHE A 158 14.12 31.33 -0.47
N ASP A 159 15.08 32.18 -0.83
CA ASP A 159 16.48 32.01 -0.43
C ASP A 159 16.74 32.18 1.08
N GLU A 160 15.85 32.84 1.83
CA GLU A 160 16.01 33.07 3.27
C GLU A 160 15.05 32.27 4.17
N ILE A 161 14.29 31.31 3.62
CA ILE A 161 13.43 30.47 4.46
C ILE A 161 14.28 29.36 5.09
N ASP A 162 14.70 29.61 6.32
CA ASP A 162 15.14 28.68 7.36
C ASP A 162 14.84 27.21 7.00
N LYS A 163 15.82 26.51 6.39
CA LYS A 163 15.66 25.21 5.69
C LYS A 163 14.92 24.15 6.53
N LYS A 164 15.05 24.21 7.85
CA LYS A 164 14.37 23.32 8.81
C LYS A 164 12.86 23.57 8.87
N LYS A 165 12.43 24.84 8.88
CA LYS A 165 11.00 25.21 8.90
C LYS A 165 10.31 24.86 7.58
N PHE A 166 11.02 24.97 6.46
CA PHE A 166 10.50 24.57 5.15
C PHE A 166 10.24 23.06 5.07
N PHE A 167 11.17 22.25 5.56
CA PHE A 167 11.00 20.79 5.60
C PHE A 167 9.81 20.36 6.47
N TYR A 168 9.63 20.97 7.64
CA TYR A 168 8.48 20.68 8.49
C TYR A 168 7.15 21.10 7.84
N LYS A 169 7.10 22.28 7.20
CA LYS A 169 5.91 22.72 6.45
C LYS A 169 5.56 21.74 5.32
N MET A 170 6.57 21.24 4.61
CA MET A 170 6.39 20.20 3.59
C MET A 170 5.81 18.91 4.15
N ILE A 171 6.29 18.43 5.30
CA ILE A 171 5.76 17.23 5.96
C ILE A 171 4.30 17.42 6.35
N VAL A 172 3.98 18.52 7.03
CA VAL A 172 2.60 18.83 7.45
C VAL A 172 1.68 18.94 6.23
N LEU A 173 2.17 19.54 5.15
CA LEU A 173 1.40 19.65 3.92
C LEU A 173 1.18 18.28 3.27
N CYS A 174 2.19 17.39 3.23
CA CYS A 174 2.02 16.02 2.73
C CYS A 174 1.01 15.23 3.57
N PHE A 175 1.02 15.41 4.89
CA PHE A 175 0.05 14.80 5.79
C PHE A 175 -1.38 15.28 5.49
N LEU A 176 -1.56 16.60 5.34
CA LEU A 176 -2.84 17.20 4.96
C LEU A 176 -3.31 16.75 3.58
N THR A 177 -2.42 16.66 2.60
CA THR A 177 -2.72 16.12 1.26
C THR A 177 -3.19 14.67 1.36
N GLY A 178 -2.57 13.84 2.20
CA GLY A 178 -3.01 12.46 2.43
C GLY A 178 -4.43 12.37 2.98
N MET A 179 -4.75 13.20 3.99
CA MET A 179 -6.11 13.31 4.55
C MET A 179 -7.13 13.80 3.52
N PHE A 180 -6.78 14.84 2.76
CA PHE A 180 -7.65 15.45 1.76
C PHE A 180 -7.92 14.49 0.59
N SER A 181 -6.87 13.84 0.09
CA SER A 181 -6.96 12.82 -0.95
C SER A 181 -7.94 11.70 -0.55
N THR A 182 -7.81 11.19 0.67
CA THR A 182 -8.71 10.15 1.20
C THR A 182 -10.17 10.62 1.22
N THR A 183 -10.41 11.87 1.60
CA THR A 183 -11.75 12.47 1.61
C THR A 183 -12.32 12.57 0.19
N LEU A 184 -11.52 12.99 -0.78
CA LEU A 184 -11.92 13.02 -2.19
C LEU A 184 -12.28 11.63 -2.70
N PHE A 185 -11.44 10.64 -2.44
CA PHE A 185 -11.69 9.26 -2.88
C PHE A 185 -13.01 8.72 -2.30
N LEU A 186 -13.24 8.86 -1.01
CA LEU A 186 -14.50 8.46 -0.36
C LEU A 186 -15.71 9.16 -0.97
N THR A 187 -15.61 10.48 -1.17
CA THR A 187 -16.71 11.27 -1.75
C THR A 187 -17.05 10.82 -3.18
N ILE A 188 -16.02 10.54 -4.00
CA ILE A 188 -16.21 10.05 -5.37
C ILE A 188 -16.89 8.69 -5.35
N GLU A 189 -16.44 7.78 -4.48
CA GLU A 189 -17.01 6.45 -4.36
C GLU A 189 -18.48 6.48 -3.92
N GLU A 190 -18.82 7.30 -2.92
CA GLU A 190 -20.21 7.53 -2.50
C GLU A 190 -21.07 8.07 -3.64
N LYS A 191 -20.56 9.05 -4.40
CA LYS A 191 -21.29 9.58 -5.57
C LYS A 191 -21.48 8.52 -6.64
N VAL A 192 -20.44 7.76 -7.00
CA VAL A 192 -20.53 6.70 -8.00
C VAL A 192 -21.54 5.63 -7.57
N ASN A 193 -21.52 5.22 -6.31
CA ASN A 193 -22.49 4.26 -5.77
C ASN A 193 -23.93 4.81 -5.79
N ASN A 194 -24.13 6.08 -5.45
CA ASN A 194 -25.43 6.73 -5.51
C ASN A 194 -25.95 6.81 -6.95
N LEU A 195 -25.10 7.14 -7.94
CA LEU A 195 -25.49 7.13 -9.34
C LEU A 195 -25.80 5.72 -9.85
N ALA A 196 -24.97 4.73 -9.50
CA ALA A 196 -25.18 3.34 -9.91
C ALA A 196 -26.50 2.77 -9.36
N ASN A 197 -26.81 3.04 -8.09
CA ASN A 197 -28.07 2.63 -7.48
C ASN A 197 -29.28 3.36 -8.08
N LYS A 198 -29.13 4.63 -8.43
CA LYS A 198 -30.20 5.41 -9.09
C LYS A 198 -30.51 4.88 -10.50
N ILE A 199 -29.50 4.44 -11.24
CA ILE A 199 -29.67 3.83 -12.57
C ILE A 199 -30.28 2.42 -12.47
N LYS A 200 -29.93 1.64 -11.44
CA LYS A 200 -30.44 0.28 -11.25
C LYS A 200 -31.91 0.23 -10.81
N HIS A 201 -32.44 1.33 -10.26
CA HIS A 201 -33.82 1.45 -9.80
C HIS A 201 -34.71 2.33 -10.71
N SER A 202 -34.21 2.75 -11.88
CA SER A 202 -34.98 3.44 -12.92
C SER A 202 -35.25 2.50 -14.10
#